data_AF-A0A9E4G8C9-F1
#
_entry.id   AF-A0A9E4G8C9-F1
#
_cell.length_a   1.000
_cell.length_b   1.000
_cell.length_c   1.000
_cell.angle_alpha   90.00
_cell.angle_beta   90.00
_cell.angle_gamma   90.00
#
_symmetry.space_group_name_H-M   'P 1'
#
loop_
_entity.id
_entity.type
_entity.pdbx_description
1 polymer ?
#
loop_
_entity_poly.entity_id
_entity_poly.type
_entity_poly.pdbx_seq_one_letter_code
_entity_poly.pdbx_strand_id
1 'polypeptide(L)' 'MTGSGLAFVALDVETANADAGSICQIGLAIYEGGRLVDEWSTLVDPEAHFDPRNR' A
#
# COMPACT_ATOMS: atom_id res chain seq x y z
N MET A 1 12.83 -1.65 -31.14
CA MET A 1 12.30 -2.31 -29.94
C MET A 1 12.10 -1.25 -28.86
N THR A 2 10.91 -0.68 -28.72
CA THR A 2 10.57 -0.03 -27.45
C THR A 2 10.33 -1.18 -26.48
N GLY A 3 11.27 -1.44 -25.58
CA GLY A 3 11.04 -2.45 -24.54
C GLY A 3 9.72 -2.15 -23.84
N SER A 4 8.86 -3.14 -23.65
CA SER A 4 7.65 -2.95 -22.85
C SER A 4 8.10 -2.42 -21.50
N GLY A 5 7.64 -1.22 -21.11
CA GLY A 5 8.02 -0.66 -19.81
C GLY A 5 7.68 -1.63 -18.69
N LEU A 6 8.48 -1.61 -17.63
CA LEU A 6 8.37 -2.53 -16.49
C LEU A 6 6.93 -2.59 -15.97
N ALA A 7 6.44 -3.81 -15.73
CA ALA A 7 5.22 -4.04 -14.98
C ALA A 7 5.58 -4.25 -13.50
N PHE A 8 4.98 -3.48 -12.60
CA PHE A 8 5.23 -3.58 -11.17
C PHE A 8 4.02 -3.12 -10.36
N VAL A 9 4.02 -3.46 -9.08
CA VAL A 9 3.03 -2.98 -8.11
C VAL A 9 3.76 -2.18 -7.05
N ALA A 10 3.36 -0.93 -6.86
CA ALA A 10 3.77 -0.15 -5.70
C ALA A 10 2.85 -0.52 -4.53
N LEU A 11 3.45 -0.95 -3.42
CA LEU A 11 2.75 -1.29 -2.17
C LEU A 11 3.02 -0.17 -1.16
N ASP A 12 1.94 0.31 -0.56
CA ASP A 12 1.96 1.25 0.55
C ASP A 12 1.19 0.64 1.74
N VAL A 13 1.71 0.81 2.94
CA VAL A 13 1.09 0.30 4.17
C VAL A 13 1.13 1.36 5.25
N GLU A 14 0.03 1.49 5.99
CA GLU A 14 -0.05 2.34 7.16
C GLU A 14 -0.10 1.48 8.43
N THR A 15 0.48 1.98 9.52
CA THR A 15 0.51 1.28 10.81
C THR A 15 -0.26 2.03 11.88
N ALA A 16 -0.92 1.29 12.76
CA ALA A 16 -1.68 1.85 13.87
C ALA A 16 -0.78 2.58 14.89
N ASN A 17 0.45 2.10 15.05
CA ASN A 17 1.46 2.68 15.95
C ASN A 17 2.88 2.37 15.44
N ALA A 18 3.90 2.59 16.29
CA ALA A 18 5.31 2.36 15.93
C ALA A 18 5.70 0.88 15.70
N ASP A 19 4.81 -0.09 16.01
CA ASP A 19 4.99 -1.49 15.66
C ASP A 19 4.74 -1.70 14.16
N ALA A 20 5.77 -2.12 13.43
CA ALA A 20 5.68 -2.42 12.00
C ALA A 20 4.71 -3.58 11.68
N GLY A 21 4.34 -4.40 12.66
CA GLY A 21 3.32 -5.44 12.52
C GLY A 21 1.88 -4.92 12.58
N SER A 22 1.66 -3.68 13.02
CA SER A 22 0.32 -3.12 13.26
C SER A 22 -0.36 -2.52 12.03
N ILE A 23 -0.23 -3.19 10.87
CA ILE A 23 -0.77 -2.68 9.60
C ILE A 23 -2.28 -2.47 9.72
N CYS A 24 -2.73 -1.24 9.49
CA CYS A 24 -4.15 -0.83 9.55
C CYS A 24 -4.75 -0.50 8.18
N GLN A 25 -3.91 -0.33 7.15
CA GLN A 25 -4.34 -0.13 5.77
C GLN A 25 -3.31 -0.71 4.80
N ILE A 26 -3.78 -1.22 3.67
CA ILE A 26 -2.95 -1.63 2.53
C ILE A 26 -3.43 -0.89 1.28
N GLY A 27 -2.50 -0.31 0.53
CA GLY A 27 -2.71 0.32 -0.78
C GLY A 27 -1.82 -0.29 -1.86
N LEU A 28 -2.38 -0.49 -3.05
CA LEU A 28 -1.70 -1.00 -4.23
C LEU A 28 -1.91 -0.05 -5.41
N ALA A 29 -0.84 0.28 -6.11
CA ALA A 29 -0.87 0.96 -7.41
C ALA A 29 -0.17 0.10 -8.46
N ILE A 30 -0.91 -0.33 -9.48
CA ILE A 30 -0.44 -1.28 -10.48
C ILE A 30 0.01 -0.50 -11.71
N TYR A 31 1.25 -0.72 -12.14
CA TYR A 31 1.85 -0.07 -13.30
C TYR A 31 2.18 -1.09 -14.39
N GLU A 32 1.89 -0.73 -15.63
CA GLU A 32 2.32 -1.44 -16.83
C GLU A 32 2.85 -0.44 -17.84
N GLY A 33 4.04 -0.69 -18.41
CA GLY A 33 4.57 0.22 -19.43
C GLY A 33 4.86 1.63 -18.90
N GLY A 34 5.08 1.79 -17.59
CA GLY A 34 5.23 3.10 -16.94
C GLY A 34 3.92 3.89 -16.78
N ARG A 35 2.76 3.25 -16.98
CA ARG A 35 1.44 3.86 -16.79
C ARG A 35 0.73 3.19 -15.61
N LEU A 36 0.09 3.99 -14.76
CA LEU A 36 -0.85 3.49 -13.76
C LEU A 36 -2.05 2.89 -14.49
N VAL A 37 -2.35 1.62 -14.21
CA VAL A 37 -3.44 0.88 -14.86
C VAL A 37 -4.56 0.53 -13.90
N ASP A 38 -4.28 0.41 -12.61
CA ASP A 38 -5.28 0.10 -11.59
C ASP A 38 -4.80 0.50 -10.18
N GLU A 39 -5.75 0.69 -9.28
CA GLU A 39 -5.53 1.03 -7.88
C GLU A 39 -6.50 0.23 -7.00
N TRP A 40 -5.98 -0.29 -5.88
CA TRP A 40 -6.78 -1.01 -4.89
C TRP A 40 -6.35 -0.63 -3.48
N SER A 41 -7.30 -0.59 -2.55
CA SER A 41 -7.00 -0.42 -1.14
C SER A 41 -8.03 -1.12 -0.26
N THR A 42 -7.60 -1.44 0.96
CA THR A 42 -8.49 -1.91 2.02
C THR A 42 -8.00 -1.45 3.39
N LEU A 43 -8.94 -1.28 4.30
CA LEU A 43 -8.66 -1.22 5.73
C LEU A 43 -8.44 -2.63 6.28
N VAL A 44 -7.62 -2.72 7.32
CA VAL A 44 -7.31 -3.95 8.07
C VAL A 44 -7.54 -3.64 9.54
N ASP A 45 -8.14 -4.57 10.28
CA ASP A 45 -8.13 -4.49 11.75
C ASP A 45 -6.73 -4.92 12.23
N PRO A 46 -5.91 -4.01 12.78
CA PRO A 46 -4.54 -4.33 13.18
C PRO A 46 -4.48 -5.19 14.47
N GLU A 47 -5.62 -5.45 15.13
CA GLU A 47 -5.71 -6.07 16.46
C GLU A 47 -4.80 -5.37 17.50
N ALA A 48 -4.55 -4.07 17.28
CA ALA A 48 -3.64 -3.25 18.05
C ALA A 48 -4.25 -1.88 18.36
N HIS A 49 -3.67 -1.19 19.34
CA HIS A 49 -4.08 0.18 19.66
C HIS A 49 -3.55 1.17 18.61
N PHE A 50 -4.29 2.26 18.42
CA PHE A 50 -3.84 3.37 17.59
C PHE A 50 -3.14 4.42 18.45
N ASP A 51 -1.95 4.84 18.01
CA ASP A 51 -1.30 6.02 18.55
C ASP A 51 -2.20 7.25 18.32
N PRO A 52 -2.21 8.26 19.22
CA PRO A 52 -3.08 9.43 19.07
C PRO A 52 -2.98 10.19 17.74
N ARG A 53 -1.85 10.07 17.05
CA ARG A 53 -1.59 10.71 15.76
C ARG A 53 -2.06 9.89 14.55
N ASN A 54 -2.35 8.60 14.74
CA ASN A 54 -2.68 7.65 13.67
C ASN A 54 -4.17 7.25 13.72
N ARG A 55 -4.99 8.00 14.46
CA ARG A 55 -6.42 7.75 14.63
C ARG A 55 -7.26 8.22 13.45
#